data_AF-A0A239MWL8-F1
#
_entry.id   AF-A0A239MWL8-F1
#
_cell.length_a   1.000
_cell.length_b   1.000
_cell.length_c   1.000
_cell.angle_alpha   90.00
_cell.angle_beta   90.00
_cell.angle_gamma   90.00
#
_symmetry.space_group_name_H-M   'P 1'
#
loop_
_entity.id
_entity.type
_entity.pdbx_description
1 polymer ?
#
loop_
_entity_poly.entity_id
_entity_poly.type
_entity_poly.pdbx_seq_one_letter_code
_entity_poly.pdbx_strand_id
1 'polypeptide(L)' 'MGRVGACGDNAAMESFFALLQKNVLDRQRWSTREQLRLAIVTWIERTYHRKRRQRRLGKLTPIEFETINQSAHAA' A
#
# COMPACT_ATOMS: atom_id res chain seq x y z
N MET A 1 -12.07 22.65 12.29
CA MET A 1 -11.19 22.78 11.10
C MET A 1 -10.19 21.64 11.15
N GLY A 2 -10.42 20.56 10.37
CA GLY A 2 -9.64 19.32 10.46
C GLY A 2 -8.18 19.53 10.07
N ARG A 3 -7.25 18.91 10.80
CA ARG A 3 -5.80 19.01 10.61
C ARG A 3 -5.49 18.71 9.14
N VAL A 4 -5.07 19.73 8.39
CA VAL A 4 -4.54 19.58 7.02
C VAL A 4 -3.51 18.46 7.07
N GLY A 5 -3.80 17.36 6.36
CA GLY A 5 -2.96 16.16 6.39
C GLY A 5 -1.51 16.56 6.16
N ALA A 6 -0.61 16.08 7.02
CA ALA A 6 0.81 16.36 6.87
C ALA A 6 1.23 15.96 5.44
N CYS A 7 2.04 16.78 4.75
CA CYS A 7 2.48 16.55 3.37
C CYS A 7 3.04 15.12 3.15
N GLY A 8 3.66 14.53 4.18
CA GLY A 8 4.15 13.15 4.14
C GLY A 8 3.07 12.06 4.13
N ASP A 9 1.86 12.34 4.60
CA ASP A 9 0.70 11.45 4.51
C ASP A 9 0.08 11.53 3.11
N ASN A 10 -0.06 12.75 2.57
CA ASN A 10 -0.54 12.99 1.21
C ASN A 10 0.38 12.31 0.17
N ALA A 11 1.69 12.52 0.27
CA ALA A 11 2.66 11.92 -0.67
C ALA A 11 2.68 10.38 -0.61
N ALA A 12 2.44 9.79 0.56
CA ALA A 12 2.35 8.34 0.71
C ALA A 12 1.10 7.78 0.04
N MET A 13 -0.04 8.45 0.24
CA MET A 13 -1.31 8.09 -0.39
C MET A 13 -1.29 8.29 -1.90
N GLU A 14 -0.71 9.39 -2.39
CA GLU A 14 -0.51 9.62 -3.83
C GLU A 14 0.35 8.52 -4.46
N SER A 15 1.45 8.12 -3.80
CA SER A 15 2.29 7.01 -4.25
C SER A 15 1.53 5.69 -4.29
N PHE A 16 0.67 5.42 -3.29
CA PHE A 16 -0.17 4.23 -3.26
C PHE A 16 -1.14 4.19 -4.44
N PHE A 17 -1.89 5.27 -4.68
CA PHE A 17 -2.89 5.31 -5.76
C PHE A 17 -2.24 5.23 -7.15
N ALA A 18 -1.11 5.91 -7.36
CA ALA A 18 -0.36 5.81 -8.62
C ALA A 18 0.07 4.35 -8.92
N LEU A 19 0.50 3.61 -7.89
CA LEU A 19 0.87 2.21 -8.03
C LEU A 19 -0.34 1.31 -8.26
N LEU A 20 -1.45 1.54 -7.54
CA LEU A 20 -2.67 0.78 -7.71
C LEU A 20 -3.20 0.94 -9.15
N GLN A 21 -3.19 2.16 -9.66
CA GLN A 21 -3.59 2.45 -11.03
C GLN A 21 -2.73 1.68 -12.02
N LYS A 22 -1.40 1.81 -11.95
CA LYS A 22 -0.47 1.17 -12.89
C LYS A 22 -0.49 -0.37 -12.83
N ASN A 23 -0.65 -0.95 -11.64
CA ASN A 23 -0.46 -2.40 -11.46
C ASN A 23 -1.77 -3.20 -11.48
N VAL A 24 -2.91 -2.55 -11.27
CA VAL A 24 -4.22 -3.21 -11.20
C VAL A 24 -5.20 -2.60 -12.20
N LEU A 25 -5.45 -1.29 -12.14
CA LEU A 25 -6.51 -0.65 -12.92
C LEU A 25 -6.18 -0.64 -14.42
N ASP A 26 -4.95 -0.30 -14.78
CA ASP A 26 -4.48 -0.18 -16.16
C ASP A 26 -4.12 -1.53 -16.80
N ARG A 27 -4.06 -2.60 -16.00
CA ARG A 27 -3.53 -3.89 -16.45
C ARG A 27 -4.45 -4.61 -17.43
N GLN A 28 -5.76 -4.44 -17.29
CA GLN A 28 -6.76 -5.03 -18.16
C GLN A 28 -8.14 -4.39 -17.91
N ARG A 29 -9.08 -4.61 -18.84
CA ARG A 29 -10.48 -4.24 -18.64
C ARG A 29 -11.16 -5.29 -17.76
N TRP A 30 -11.83 -4.84 -16.71
CA TRP A 30 -12.54 -5.71 -15.78
C TRP A 30 -14.01 -5.82 -16.16
N SER A 31 -14.52 -7.05 -16.24
CA SER A 31 -15.93 -7.29 -16.62
C SER A 31 -16.91 -7.01 -15.48
N THR A 32 -16.47 -7.13 -14.23
CA THR A 32 -17.30 -6.89 -13.04
C THR A 32 -16.54 -6.14 -11.96
N ARG A 33 -17.28 -5.43 -11.10
CA ARG A 33 -16.71 -4.76 -9.93
C ARG A 33 -16.12 -5.75 -8.92
N GLU A 34 -16.68 -6.95 -8.82
CA GLU A 34 -16.20 -8.00 -7.92
C GLU A 34 -14.82 -8.52 -8.33
N GLN A 35 -14.61 -8.77 -9.63
CA GLN A 35 -13.30 -9.15 -10.15
C GLN A 35 -12.25 -8.07 -9.89
N LEU A 36 -12.60 -6.81 -10.13
CA LEU A 36 -11.71 -5.68 -9.82
C LEU A 36 -11.40 -5.62 -8.32
N ARG A 37 -12.41 -5.76 -7.45
CA ARG A 37 -12.23 -5.76 -5.99
C ARG A 37 -11.29 -6.87 -5.55
N LEU A 38 -11.46 -8.08 -6.06
CA LEU A 38 -10.58 -9.21 -5.74
C LEU A 38 -9.14 -8.96 -6.22
N ALA A 39 -8.97 -8.38 -7.40
CA ALA A 39 -7.66 -8.03 -7.94
C ALA A 39 -6.95 -6.95 -7.10
N ILE A 40 -7.69 -5.93 -6.66
CA ILE A 40 -7.18 -4.88 -5.76
C ILE A 40 -6.71 -5.51 -4.45
N VAL A 41 -7.56 -6.27 -3.76
CA VAL A 41 -7.23 -6.90 -2.47
C VAL A 41 -6.04 -7.85 -2.63
N THR A 42 -6.05 -8.67 -3.67
CA THR A 42 -4.95 -9.61 -3.95
C THR A 42 -3.62 -8.88 -4.18
N TRP A 43 -3.63 -7.78 -4.92
CA TRP A 43 -2.43 -7.00 -5.18
C TRP A 43 -1.92 -6.29 -3.92
N ILE A 44 -2.82 -5.73 -3.11
CA ILE A 44 -2.46 -5.10 -1.82
C ILE A 44 -1.76 -6.12 -0.93
N GLU A 45 -2.40 -7.27 -0.69
CA GLU A 45 -1.91 -8.27 0.26
C GLU A 45 -0.66 -9.01 -0.23
N ARG A 46 -0.60 -9.40 -1.51
CA ARG A 46 0.49 -10.24 -2.01
C ARG A 46 1.68 -9.46 -2.53
N THR A 47 1.46 -8.22 -2.98
CA THR A 47 2.49 -7.43 -3.66
C THR A 47 2.84 -6.19 -2.84
N TYR A 48 1.86 -5.34 -2.54
CA TYR A 48 2.13 -4.06 -1.88
C TYR A 48 2.64 -4.24 -0.45
N HIS A 49 1.97 -5.06 0.37
CA HIS A 49 2.37 -5.29 1.77
C HIS A 49 3.54 -6.24 1.94
N ARG A 50 3.65 -7.28 1.10
CA ARG A 50 4.62 -8.39 1.29
C ARG A 50 5.89 -8.33 0.46
N LYS A 51 5.88 -7.62 -0.69
CA LYS A 51 7.02 -7.65 -1.64
C LYS A 51 7.61 -6.29 -1.89
N ARG A 52 6.83 -5.21 -1.76
CA ARG A 52 7.31 -3.86 -2.03
C ARG A 52 8.11 -3.33 -0.85
N ARG A 53 9.43 -3.26 -1.03
CA ARG A 53 10.33 -2.53 -0.11
C ARG A 53 10.24 -1.03 -0.35
N GLN A 54 10.07 -0.26 0.72
CA GLN A 54 9.90 1.20 0.63
C GLN A 54 11.11 1.90 1.24
N ARG A 55 11.74 2.83 0.50
CA ARG A 55 12.90 3.58 1.01
C ARG A 55 12.57 4.35 2.30
N ARG A 56 11.35 4.88 2.40
CA ARG A 56 10.85 5.57 3.60
C ARG A 56 10.79 4.67 4.83
N LEU A 57 10.62 3.36 4.63
CA LEU A 57 10.59 2.34 5.70
C LEU A 57 11.97 1.69 5.90
N GLY A 58 13.07 2.35 5.52
CA GLY A 58 14.41 1.75 5.63
C GLY A 58 14.66 0.59 4.66
N LYS A 59 13.97 0.56 3.50
CA LYS A 59 13.95 -0.55 2.55
C LYS A 59 13.30 -1.84 3.08
N LEU A 60 12.47 -1.74 4.11
CA LEU A 60 11.61 -2.82 4.56
C LEU A 60 10.29 -2.85 3.77
N THR A 61 9.63 -4.00 3.76
CA THR A 61 8.22 -4.09 3.36
C THR A 61 7.32 -3.53 4.47
N PRO A 62 6.08 -3.09 4.15
CA PRO A 62 5.12 -2.64 5.15
C PRO A 62 4.95 -3.64 6.30
N ILE A 63 4.79 -4.92 5.99
CA ILE A 63 4.63 -5.97 7.02
C ILE A 63 5.89 -6.14 7.86
N GLU A 64 7.08 -6.13 7.27
CA GLU A 64 8.33 -6.20 8.04
C GLU A 64 8.47 -5.01 8.99
N PHE A 65 8.15 -3.81 8.51
CA PHE A 65 8.18 -2.59 9.32
C PHE A 65 7.18 -2.66 10.49
N GLU A 66 5.93 -3.06 10.23
CA GLU A 66 4.92 -3.22 11.28
C GLU A 66 5.29 -4.31 12.28
N THR A 67 5.83 -5.44 11.82
CA THR A 67 6.26 -6.55 12.70
C THR A 67 7.38 -6.10 13.64
N ILE A 68 8.39 -5.39 13.12
CA ILE A 68 9.49 -4.86 13.95
C ILE A 68 8.96 -3.84 14.96
N ASN A 69 8.10 -2.92 14.53
CA ASN A 69 7.56 -1.89 15.42
C ASN A 69 6.63 -2.49 16.50
N GLN A 70 5.85 -3.51 16.14
CA GLN A 70 4.98 -4.22 17.09
C GLN A 70 5.81 -5.00 18.12
N SER A 71 6.91 -5.64 17.69
CA SER A 71 7.84 -6.28 18.63
C SER A 71 8.54 -5.28 19.55
N ALA A 72 8.88 -4.09 19.06
CA ALA A 72 9.50 -3.03 19.86
C ALA A 72 8.55 -2.39 20.88
N HIS A 73 7.24 -2.37 20.60
CA HIS A 73 6.23 -1.89 21.53
C HIS A 73 5.79 -2.94 22.58
N ALA A 74 6.07 -4.22 22.34
CA ALA A 74 5.70 -5.31 23.23
C ALA A 74 6.83 -5.69 24.23
N ALA A 75 8.03 -5.11 24.08
CA ALA A 75 9.19 -5.30 24.95
C ALA A 75 9.35 -4.12 25.91
#